data_AF-A0A450X1F0-F1
#
_entry.id   AF-A0A450X1F0-F1
#
_cell.length_a   1.000
_cell.length_b   1.000
_cell.length_c   1.000
_cell.angle_alpha   90.00
_cell.angle_beta   90.00
_cell.angle_gamma   90.00
#
_symmetry.space_group_name_H-M   'P 1'
#
loop_
_entity.id
_entity.type
_entity.pdbx_description
1 polymer ?
#
loop_
_entity_poly.entity_id
_entity_poly.type
_entity_poly.pdbx_seq_one_letter_code
_entity_poly.pdbx_strand_id
1 'polypeptide(L)' 'MLDLLALFKRAYKTKTTYQVWEEGSHPQAIVSEMIMRQKIDYIHHNPVARGYVDRPEHWRYSSARNYLGQSGLIEICREW' A
#
# COMPACT_ATOMS: atom_id res chain seq x y z
N MET A 1 11.38 -4.62 -20.75
CA MET A 1 10.97 -4.45 -19.33
C MET A 1 12.17 -4.12 -18.46
N LEU A 2 13.21 -4.98 -18.43
CA LEU A 2 14.43 -4.72 -17.66
C LEU A 2 15.17 -3.45 -18.12
N ASP A 3 15.12 -3.13 -19.41
CA ASP A 3 15.76 -1.92 -19.96
C ASP A 3 15.17 -0.63 -19.36
N LEU A 4 13.86 -0.61 -19.06
CA LEU A 4 13.22 0.54 -18.41
C LEU A 4 13.71 0.69 -16.97
N LEU A 5 13.84 -0.41 -16.23
CA LEU A 5 14.35 -0.39 -14.86
C LEU A 5 15.84 0.00 -14.80
N ALA A 6 16.61 -0.29 -15.85
CA ALA A 6 17.98 0.19 -15.98
C ALA A 6 18.02 1.68 -16.36
N LEU A 7 17.14 2.13 -17.26
CA LEU A 7 17.06 3.52 -17.73
C LEU A 7 16.63 4.49 -16.62
N PHE A 8 15.62 4.12 -15.83
CA PHE A 8 15.07 4.97 -14.77
C PHE A 8 15.79 4.83 -13.43
N LYS A 9 16.77 3.94 -13.34
CA LYS A 9 17.63 3.80 -12.16
C LYS A 9 18.40 5.11 -11.92
N ARG A 10 18.50 5.52 -10.65
CA ARG A 10 19.23 6.75 -10.28
C ARG A 10 20.71 6.61 -10.60
N ALA A 11 21.27 7.60 -11.29
CA ALA A 11 22.64 7.56 -11.82
C ALA A 11 23.72 7.31 -10.75
N TYR A 12 23.51 7.76 -9.50
CA TYR A 12 24.48 7.58 -8.42
C TYR A 12 24.51 6.19 -7.79
N LYS A 13 23.53 5.31 -8.07
CA LYS A 13 23.54 3.92 -7.57
C LYS A 13 24.42 3.07 -8.48
N THR A 14 25.71 2.92 -8.19
CA THR A 14 26.63 2.17 -9.07
C THR A 14 26.68 0.67 -8.79
N LYS A 15 26.16 0.21 -7.65
CA LYS A 15 26.28 -1.19 -7.18
C LYS A 15 25.28 -2.19 -7.79
N THR A 16 24.19 -1.73 -8.40
CA THR A 16 23.15 -2.60 -8.97
C THR A 16 22.89 -2.21 -10.42
N THR A 17 22.42 -3.13 -11.26
CA THR A 17 22.07 -2.81 -12.66
C THR A 17 20.66 -2.24 -12.78
N TYR A 18 19.73 -2.70 -11.93
CA TYR A 18 18.31 -2.35 -11.97
C TYR A 18 17.85 -1.75 -10.64
N GLN A 19 16.79 -0.95 -10.69
CA GLN A 19 16.12 -0.39 -9.52
C GLN A 19 14.61 -0.49 -9.70
N VAL A 20 13.95 -1.16 -8.75
CA VAL A 20 12.48 -1.30 -8.73
C VAL A 20 11.84 -0.30 -7.77
N TRP A 21 12.49 -0.05 -6.63
CA TRP A 21 11.99 0.86 -5.61
C TRP A 21 12.36 2.30 -5.93
N GLU A 22 11.38 3.21 -5.82
CA GLU A 22 11.67 4.63 -5.73
C GLU A 22 12.38 4.95 -4.41
N GLU A 23 13.22 5.99 -4.40
CA GLU A 23 13.94 6.39 -3.19
C GLU A 23 13.12 7.35 -2.34
N GLY A 24 13.30 7.26 -1.03
CA GLY A 24 12.56 8.02 -0.05
C GLY A 24 11.44 7.21 0.58
N SER A 25 10.97 7.69 1.73
CA SER A 25 9.76 7.21 2.37
C SER A 25 8.98 8.42 2.84
N HIS A 26 7.66 8.29 2.93
CA HIS A 26 6.78 9.36 3.40
C HIS A 26 6.07 8.91 4.68
N PRO A 27 6.79 8.78 5.80
CA PRO A 27 6.18 8.39 7.06
C PRO A 27 5.25 9.50 7.55
N GLN A 28 4.06 9.12 8.00
CA GLN A 28 3.12 10.03 8.65
C GLN A 28 2.80 9.51 10.04
N ALA A 29 2.94 10.38 11.05
CA ALA A 29 2.62 10.02 12.42
C ALA A 29 1.10 9.85 12.58
N ILE A 30 0.69 8.74 13.19
CA ILE A 30 -0.69 8.51 13.60
C ILE A 30 -0.81 8.96 15.05
N VAL A 31 -1.40 10.13 15.25
CA VAL A 31 -1.43 10.81 16.57
C VAL A 31 -2.76 10.64 17.31
N SER A 32 -3.76 10.06 16.66
CA SER A 32 -5.06 9.80 17.26
C SER A 32 -5.81 8.69 16.52
N GLU A 33 -6.78 8.08 17.19
CA GLU A 33 -7.66 7.08 16.59
C GLU A 33 -8.44 7.64 15.39
N MET A 34 -8.86 8.91 15.45
CA MET A 34 -9.53 9.57 14.32
C MET A 34 -8.66 9.58 13.06
N ILE A 35 -7.37 9.96 13.20
CA ILE A 35 -6.41 9.94 12.10
C ILE A 35 -6.16 8.51 11.62
N MET A 36 -6.07 7.56 12.54
CA MET A 36 -5.90 6.14 12.21
C MET A 36 -7.04 5.63 11.31
N ARG A 37 -8.29 5.85 11.72
CA ARG A 37 -9.49 5.44 10.96
C ARG A 37 -9.52 6.09 9.58
N GLN A 38 -9.25 7.39 9.51
CA GLN A 38 -9.17 8.11 8.23
C GLN A 38 -8.13 7.48 7.27
N LYS A 39 -6.96 7.10 7.79
CA LYS A 39 -5.89 6.48 6.97
C LYS A 39 -6.25 5.05 6.56
N ILE A 40 -6.85 4.27 7.44
CA ILE A 40 -7.36 2.92 7.12
C ILE A 40 -8.38 3.01 5.98
N ASP A 41 -9.37 3.89 6.10
CA ASP A 41 -10.41 4.08 5.08
C ASP A 41 -9.79 4.49 3.74
N TYR A 42 -8.84 5.43 3.75
CA TYR A 42 -8.12 5.82 2.54
C TYR A 42 -7.40 4.63 1.90
N ILE A 43 -6.67 3.84 2.68
CA ILE A 43 -5.92 2.67 2.19
C ILE A 43 -6.87 1.63 1.58
N HIS A 44 -8.02 1.37 2.22
CA HIS A 44 -9.01 0.41 1.71
C HIS A 44 -9.67 0.87 0.42
N HIS A 45 -9.86 2.19 0.23
CA HIS A 45 -10.47 2.74 -0.98
C HIS A 45 -9.48 2.97 -2.13
N ASN A 46 -8.16 2.95 -1.89
CA ASN A 46 -7.16 3.15 -2.94
C ASN A 46 -7.32 2.22 -4.17
N PRO A 47 -7.58 0.90 -4.02
CA PRO A 47 -7.82 0.03 -5.18
C PRO A 47 -9.04 0.42 -6.00
N VAL A 48 -10.09 0.95 -5.35
CA VAL A 48 -11.31 1.44 -6.02
C VAL A 48 -11.04 2.75 -6.75
N ALA A 49 -10.39 3.71 -6.08
CA ALA A 49 -10.03 5.00 -6.68
C ALA A 49 -9.09 4.84 -7.89
N ARG A 50 -8.27 3.77 -7.92
CA ARG A 50 -7.41 3.41 -9.05
C ARG A 50 -8.13 2.58 -10.14
N GLY A 51 -9.38 2.20 -9.92
CA GLY A 51 -10.19 1.45 -10.88
C GLY A 51 -9.83 -0.04 -10.99
N TYR A 52 -9.12 -0.60 -10.01
CA TYR A 52 -8.73 -2.02 -10.04
C TYR A 52 -9.85 -2.96 -9.62
N VAL A 53 -10.74 -2.50 -8.75
CA VAL A 53 -11.89 -3.25 -8.23
C VAL A 53 -13.06 -2.31 -7.97
N ASP A 54 -14.29 -2.82 -8.06
CA ASP A 54 -15.50 -2.02 -7.79
C ASP A 54 -15.75 -1.76 -6.31
N ARG A 55 -15.22 -2.62 -5.42
CA ARG A 55 -15.44 -2.55 -3.97
C ARG A 55 -14.14 -2.78 -3.20
N PRO A 56 -13.90 -2.10 -2.05
CA PRO A 56 -12.68 -2.24 -1.26
C PRO A 56 -12.33 -3.70 -0.90
N GLU A 57 -13.32 -4.48 -0.47
CA GLU A 57 -13.18 -5.87 -0.03
C GLU A 57 -12.93 -6.86 -1.18
N HIS A 58 -13.10 -6.44 -2.43
CA HIS A 58 -12.70 -7.28 -3.57
C HIS A 58 -11.18 -7.33 -3.71
N TRP A 59 -10.44 -6.36 -3.16
CA TRP A 59 -8.98 -6.40 -3.16
C TRP A 59 -8.45 -7.45 -2.18
N ARG A 60 -8.04 -8.61 -2.71
CA ARG A 60 -7.58 -9.76 -1.92
C ARG A 60 -6.42 -9.42 -0.97
N TYR A 61 -5.52 -8.54 -1.40
CA TYR A 61 -4.32 -8.17 -0.64
C TYR A 61 -4.54 -6.89 0.19
N SER A 62 -5.72 -6.76 0.78
CA SER A 62 -6.09 -5.68 1.71
C SER A 62 -6.81 -6.27 2.92
N SER A 63 -6.70 -5.58 4.05
CA SER A 63 -7.43 -5.91 5.28
C SER A 63 -8.90 -5.44 5.26
N ALA A 64 -9.38 -4.82 4.18
CA ALA A 64 -10.76 -4.34 4.06
C ALA A 64 -11.81 -5.40 4.48
N ARG A 65 -11.60 -6.67 4.09
CA ARG A 65 -12.45 -7.80 4.51
C ARG A 65 -12.49 -7.98 6.02
N ASN A 66 -11.34 -7.91 6.70
CA ASN A 66 -11.26 -8.08 8.15
C ASN A 66 -12.07 -7.01 8.89
N TYR A 67 -12.09 -5.76 8.38
CA TYR A 67 -12.87 -4.66 8.97
C TYR A 67 -14.37 -4.79 8.69
N LEU A 68 -14.78 -5.57 7.68
CA LEU A 68 -16.16 -5.98 7.45
C LEU A 68 -16.56 -7.27 8.18
N GLY A 69 -15.70 -7.80 9.07
CA GLY A 69 -15.94 -9.05 9.78
C GLY A 69 -15.79 -10.32 8.91
N GLN A 70 -15.26 -10.19 7.70
CA GLN A 70 -14.99 -11.30 6.79
C GLN A 70 -13.55 -11.82 7.00
N SER A 71 -13.30 -13.05 6.58
CA SER A 71 -11.95 -13.62 6.60
C SER A 71 -11.02 -12.90 5.61
N GLY A 72 -9.98 -12.27 6.13
CA GLY A 72 -8.85 -11.76 5.36
C GLY A 72 -7.82 -12.84 5.05
N LEU A 73 -6.80 -12.49 4.27
CA LEU A 73 -5.70 -13.41 3.94
C LEU A 73 -4.80 -13.70 5.15
N ILE A 74 -4.67 -12.72 6.04
CA ILE A 74 -3.85 -12.77 7.26
C ILE A 74 -4.69 -12.15 8.38
N GLU A 75 -4.50 -12.64 9.59
CA GLU A 75 -5.05 -12.04 10.81
C GLU A 75 -4.50 -10.63 11.02
N ILE A 76 -5.33 -9.74 11.57
CA ILE A 76 -4.94 -8.36 11.88
C ILE A 76 -5.21 -8.05 13.35
N CYS A 77 -4.31 -7.29 13.97
CA CYS A 77 -4.59 -6.68 15.26
C CYS A 77 -5.58 -5.52 15.07
N ARG A 78 -6.66 -5.54 15.87
CA ARG A 78 -7.69 -4.48 15.87
C ARG A 78 -7.81 -3.78 17.22
N GLU A 79 -6.86 -4.07 18.12
CA GLU A 79 -6.74 -3.43 19.42
C GLU A 79 -5.69 -2.32 19.29
N TRP A 80 -6.08 -1.08 19.57
CA TRP A 80 -5.24 0.12 19.49
C TRP A 80 -5.57 1.08 20.63
#